data_AF-G7W9F8-F1
#
_entry.id   AF-G7W9F8-F1
#
_cell.length_a   1.000
_cell.length_b   1.000
_cell.length_c   1.000
_cell.angle_alpha   90.00
_cell.angle_beta   90.00
_cell.angle_gamma   90.00
#
_symmetry.space_group_name_H-M   'P 1'
#
loop_
_entity.id
_entity.type
_entity.pdbx_description
1 polymer ?
#
loop_
_entity_poly.entity_id
_entity_poly.type
_entity_poly.pdbx_seq_one_letter_code
_entity_poly.pdbx_strand_id
1 'polypeptide(L)'
;MEENFKEKEVPSEQAPANQTKSKNNLNRRQFLLSSLGIGVATAVGATIGVNPFTKPEEALAEGTEKSIPLIVHDNMPIEIAKDYKRFNQKNTIFCRFGYDPEIMSIGKTFSEKFHGVVPPSGEPGFTETDAAVALAAWSVDHEFATNSEFGVPNQGLYAWEGPINQRKPGVKDAEDGTSKIKKAAKFLGASLVGIADYDDRWVYSEFFNPFTGENSSPEFSFEPKHVIVMAIEMDYESFLTAPTLLESAAAGLAYSHMAETAHKVATFIRQLGYQAIPCGNDTAISPALGVQAGLGELGRNGLLITPQYGPRVRLCKVFTDMPMNADKPITFGVERFCETCMKCADSCPSKAISRDKKPSMQQGPSISNNPGVRKWAINPEKCFKFWSENGGDCGSCIASCPYNKLDVWHHELARTMAGTPAAPMLRSMDDLFGFGKVNDTQEIKDWWKKDTKY
;
A
#
# COMPACT_ATOMS: atom_id res chain seq x y z
N MET A 1 -72.07 36.01 -3.33
CA MET A 1 -71.56 36.86 -2.23
C MET A 1 -70.85 35.92 -1.29
N GLU A 2 -69.58 35.64 -1.58
CA GLU A 2 -68.70 34.85 -0.73
C GLU A 2 -67.41 35.66 -0.63
N GLU A 3 -67.19 36.24 0.54
CA GLU A 3 -66.03 37.05 0.89
C GLU A 3 -64.87 36.13 1.25
N ASN A 4 -63.79 36.18 0.47
CA ASN A 4 -62.53 35.52 0.79
C ASN A 4 -61.64 36.44 1.63
N PHE A 5 -61.16 35.87 2.74
CA PHE A 5 -60.23 36.42 3.70
C PHE A 5 -58.93 36.91 3.04
N LYS A 6 -58.56 38.16 3.31
CA LYS A 6 -57.23 38.72 3.07
C LYS A 6 -56.34 38.44 4.28
N GLU A 7 -55.31 37.61 4.12
CA GLU A 7 -54.21 37.52 5.08
C GLU A 7 -53.31 38.76 5.01
N LYS A 8 -52.93 39.25 6.19
CA LYS A 8 -52.09 40.42 6.41
C LYS A 8 -50.61 40.04 6.28
N GLU A 9 -49.88 40.76 5.44
CA GLU A 9 -48.42 40.73 5.38
C GLU A 9 -47.81 41.28 6.68
N VAL A 10 -46.89 40.52 7.27
CA VAL A 10 -46.02 40.94 8.37
C VAL A 10 -44.70 41.45 7.78
N PRO A 11 -44.23 42.66 8.08
CA PRO A 11 -42.94 43.14 7.58
C PRO A 11 -41.80 42.46 8.34
N SER A 12 -40.86 41.85 7.61
CA SER A 12 -39.61 41.35 8.18
C SER A 12 -38.62 42.50 8.34
N GLU A 13 -38.22 42.77 9.57
CA GLU A 13 -37.12 43.68 9.91
C GLU A 13 -35.79 43.11 9.39
N GLN A 14 -35.14 43.85 8.50
CA GLN A 14 -33.77 43.60 8.07
C GLN A 14 -32.80 44.07 9.16
N ALA A 15 -32.15 43.12 9.84
CA ALA A 15 -30.98 43.38 10.67
C ALA A 15 -29.71 43.50 9.78
N PRO A 16 -28.75 44.38 10.13
CA PRO A 16 -27.66 44.76 9.24
C PRO A 16 -26.62 43.64 9.06
N ALA A 17 -26.14 43.52 7.81
CA ALA A 17 -25.07 42.61 7.42
C ALA A 17 -23.77 42.92 8.18
N ASN A 18 -23.43 42.04 9.12
CA ASN A 18 -22.12 42.03 9.75
C ASN A 18 -21.12 41.39 8.77
N GLN A 19 -20.41 42.22 8.00
CA GLN A 19 -19.26 41.80 7.21
C GLN A 19 -18.11 41.43 8.15
N THR A 20 -18.10 40.20 8.65
CA THR A 20 -16.87 39.59 9.14
C THR A 20 -15.98 39.33 7.92
N LYS A 21 -14.92 40.14 7.80
CA LYS A 21 -13.81 39.94 6.87
C LYS A 21 -13.36 38.47 6.93
N SER A 22 -13.67 37.73 5.87
CA SER A 22 -13.08 36.44 5.55
C SER A 22 -11.56 36.57 5.68
N LYS A 23 -10.97 35.85 6.64
CA LYS A 23 -9.53 35.62 6.65
C LYS A 23 -9.22 34.82 5.40
N ASN A 24 -8.38 35.39 4.53
CA ASN A 24 -7.88 34.81 3.30
C ASN A 24 -7.53 33.32 3.47
N ASN A 25 -8.46 32.44 3.09
CA ASN A 25 -8.16 31.04 2.82
C ASN A 25 -7.50 31.00 1.45
N LEU A 26 -6.16 30.89 1.45
CA LEU A 26 -5.42 30.52 0.24
C LEU A 26 -5.94 29.15 -0.22
N ASN A 27 -6.64 29.12 -1.35
CA ASN A 27 -7.09 27.88 -1.97
C ASN A 27 -5.85 27.03 -2.35
N ARG A 28 -5.91 25.71 -2.18
CA ARG A 28 -4.81 24.74 -2.44
C ARG A 28 -4.19 24.93 -3.83
N ARG A 29 -5.00 25.29 -4.83
CA ARG A 29 -4.56 25.63 -6.20
C ARG A 29 -3.83 26.98 -6.29
N GLN A 30 -4.24 27.95 -5.48
CA GLN A 30 -3.55 29.23 -5.33
C GLN A 30 -2.25 29.10 -4.55
N PHE A 31 -2.12 28.16 -3.61
CA PHE A 31 -0.85 27.87 -2.92
C PHE A 31 0.17 27.18 -3.84
N LEU A 32 -0.27 26.22 -4.66
CA LEU A 32 0.55 25.60 -5.71
C LEU A 32 1.07 26.63 -6.73
N LEU A 33 0.33 27.73 -6.93
CA LEU A 33 0.73 28.86 -7.78
C LEU A 33 1.45 29.99 -7.01
N SER A 34 1.21 30.17 -5.71
CA SER A 34 1.78 31.25 -4.88
C SER A 34 3.09 30.86 -4.18
N SER A 35 3.55 29.62 -4.35
CA SER A 35 4.93 29.20 -4.05
C SER A 35 5.98 29.90 -4.93
N LEU A 36 5.54 30.74 -5.89
CA LEU A 36 6.32 31.80 -6.56
C LEU A 36 6.75 32.96 -5.64
N GLY A 37 6.80 32.74 -4.32
CA GLY A 37 7.41 33.66 -3.36
C GLY A 37 8.94 33.65 -3.49
N ILE A 38 9.43 34.53 -4.37
CA ILE A 38 10.81 34.79 -4.85
C ILE A 38 11.95 34.80 -3.79
N GLY A 39 11.66 34.69 -2.48
CA GLY A 39 12.68 34.80 -1.42
C GLY A 39 13.19 33.47 -0.82
N VAL A 40 12.36 32.43 -0.73
CA VAL A 40 12.73 31.17 -0.03
C VAL A 40 13.14 30.07 -1.01
N ALA A 41 12.49 30.00 -2.18
CA ALA A 41 12.74 28.97 -3.20
C ALA A 41 14.15 29.07 -3.82
N THR A 42 14.72 30.26 -3.93
CA THR A 42 16.05 30.53 -4.50
C THR A 42 17.19 30.13 -3.56
N ALA A 43 17.01 30.32 -2.24
CA ALA A 43 18.01 29.94 -1.25
C ALA A 43 18.05 28.42 -1.01
N VAL A 44 16.90 27.76 -1.13
CA VAL A 44 16.76 26.31 -0.91
C VAL A 44 17.05 25.50 -2.18
N GLY A 45 16.59 25.94 -3.36
CA GLY A 45 16.88 25.24 -4.62
C GLY A 45 18.37 25.13 -4.94
N ALA A 46 19.17 26.11 -4.49
CA ALA A 46 20.63 26.12 -4.65
C ALA A 46 21.36 25.15 -3.70
N THR A 47 20.77 24.75 -2.57
CA THR A 47 21.41 23.88 -1.57
C THR A 47 21.07 22.40 -1.71
N ILE A 48 19.94 22.05 -2.30
CA ILE A 48 19.48 20.65 -2.47
C ILE A 48 19.49 20.15 -3.92
N GLY A 49 19.85 20.99 -4.90
CA GLY A 49 20.01 20.55 -6.30
C GLY A 49 18.70 20.18 -7.01
N VAL A 50 17.56 20.65 -6.49
CA VAL A 50 16.23 20.39 -7.04
C VAL A 50 15.72 21.64 -7.75
N ASN A 51 15.25 21.51 -8.99
CA ASN A 51 14.65 22.61 -9.73
C ASN A 51 13.27 22.94 -9.12
N PRO A 52 13.07 24.15 -8.54
CA PRO A 52 11.80 24.51 -7.91
C PRO A 52 10.64 24.71 -8.90
N PHE A 53 10.89 24.61 -10.21
CA PHE A 53 9.92 24.85 -11.28
C PHE A 53 9.38 23.57 -11.95
N THR A 54 9.77 22.37 -11.49
CA THR A 54 9.27 21.10 -12.05
C THR A 54 7.78 20.95 -11.76
N LYS A 55 6.96 20.68 -12.79
CA LYS A 55 5.53 20.45 -12.59
C LYS A 55 5.30 19.14 -11.84
N PRO A 56 4.25 18.99 -11.01
CA PRO A 56 3.95 17.74 -10.29
C PRO A 56 3.89 16.51 -11.21
N GLU A 57 3.36 16.69 -12.43
CA GLU A 57 3.27 15.67 -13.48
C GLU A 57 4.65 15.21 -14.00
N GLU A 58 5.65 16.11 -14.00
CA GLU A 58 7.02 15.84 -14.45
C GLU A 58 7.87 15.24 -13.31
N ALA A 59 7.55 15.55 -12.05
CA ALA A 59 8.22 15.01 -10.87
C ALA A 59 7.87 13.53 -10.60
N LEU A 60 6.73 13.04 -11.13
CA LEU A 60 6.36 11.62 -11.12
C LEU A 60 7.30 10.73 -11.94
N ALA A 61 8.06 11.30 -12.90
CA ALA A 61 8.91 10.53 -13.81
C ALA A 61 10.37 10.40 -13.34
N GLU A 62 10.85 11.28 -12.45
CA GLU A 62 12.23 11.30 -11.96
C GLU A 62 12.26 10.91 -10.48
N GLY A 63 12.30 9.61 -10.19
CA GLY A 63 12.44 9.10 -8.82
C GLY A 63 13.72 9.62 -8.16
N THR A 64 13.59 10.52 -7.19
CA THR A 64 14.72 11.10 -6.48
C THR A 64 15.06 10.26 -5.23
N GLU A 65 15.87 9.21 -5.42
CA GLU A 65 16.54 8.48 -4.33
C GLU A 65 17.52 9.35 -3.50
N LYS A 66 17.73 10.62 -3.87
CA LYS A 66 18.92 11.40 -3.51
C LYS A 66 18.89 12.15 -2.17
N SER A 67 17.78 12.18 -1.43
CA SER A 67 17.59 13.13 -0.31
C SER A 67 17.21 12.54 1.05
N ILE A 68 16.92 11.24 1.11
CA ILE A 68 16.69 10.57 2.39
C ILE A 68 18.00 9.87 2.81
N PRO A 69 18.56 10.17 4.00
CA PRO A 69 19.74 9.48 4.48
C PRO A 69 19.41 8.01 4.74
N LEU A 70 19.80 7.13 3.81
CA LEU A 70 19.63 5.69 3.91
C LEU A 70 20.80 5.08 4.70
N ILE A 71 20.48 4.21 5.65
CA ILE A 71 21.43 3.36 6.35
C ILE A 71 21.29 1.95 5.78
N VAL A 72 22.37 1.42 5.22
CA VAL A 72 22.43 0.07 4.65
C VAL A 72 22.92 -0.90 5.72
N HIS A 73 22.28 -2.07 5.81
CA HIS A 73 22.60 -3.11 6.80
C HIS A 73 23.08 -4.39 6.12
N ASP A 74 24.00 -5.11 6.75
CA ASP A 74 24.42 -6.43 6.28
C ASP A 74 23.43 -7.54 6.68
N ASN A 75 22.57 -7.28 7.66
CA ASN A 75 21.59 -8.23 8.19
C ASN A 75 20.22 -7.57 8.35
N MET A 76 19.18 -8.38 8.60
CA MET A 76 17.84 -7.86 8.88
C MET A 76 17.87 -6.81 10.02
N PRO A 77 17.37 -5.59 9.78
CA PRO A 77 17.39 -4.51 10.76
C PRO A 77 16.25 -4.63 11.79
N ILE A 78 15.46 -5.69 11.71
CA ILE A 78 14.35 -5.99 12.63
C ILE A 78 14.80 -7.13 13.56
N GLU A 79 14.61 -6.93 14.87
CA GLU A 79 14.87 -7.97 15.86
C GLU A 79 13.92 -9.17 15.66
N ILE A 80 14.51 -10.37 15.61
CA ILE A 80 13.82 -11.64 15.45
C ILE A 80 14.24 -12.55 16.61
N ALA A 81 13.27 -13.17 17.27
CA ALA A 81 13.50 -14.10 18.36
C ALA A 81 14.26 -15.34 17.86
N LYS A 82 15.16 -15.87 18.70
CA LYS A 82 15.97 -17.05 18.35
C LYS A 82 15.14 -18.31 18.11
N ASP A 83 13.99 -18.39 18.77
CA ASP A 83 13.01 -19.47 18.70
C ASP A 83 11.82 -19.12 17.79
N TYR A 84 11.99 -18.15 16.89
CA TYR A 84 10.97 -17.76 15.92
C TYR A 84 10.47 -18.98 15.13
N LYS A 85 9.15 -19.06 14.96
CA LYS A 85 8.48 -20.10 14.19
C LYS A 85 7.82 -19.49 12.97
N ARG A 86 7.91 -20.21 11.85
CA ARG A 86 7.18 -19.88 10.63
C ARG A 86 5.69 -19.79 10.92
N PHE A 87 5.03 -18.80 10.33
CA PHE A 87 3.62 -18.56 10.55
C PHE A 87 2.77 -19.58 9.78
N ASN A 88 1.73 -20.13 10.40
CA ASN A 88 0.78 -20.98 9.69
C ASN A 88 -0.22 -20.11 8.90
N GLN A 89 -0.29 -20.27 7.58
CA GLN A 89 -1.14 -19.46 6.71
C GLN A 89 -2.62 -19.54 7.08
N LYS A 90 -3.08 -20.69 7.61
CA LYS A 90 -4.45 -20.89 8.08
C LYS A 90 -4.88 -19.80 9.06
N ASN A 91 -3.95 -19.27 9.85
CA ASN A 91 -4.23 -18.22 10.84
C ASN A 91 -4.28 -16.81 10.25
N THR A 92 -4.00 -16.59 8.97
CA THR A 92 -4.28 -15.28 8.35
C THR A 92 -5.77 -14.97 8.45
N ILE A 93 -6.12 -13.68 8.54
CA ILE A 93 -7.53 -13.28 8.71
C ILE A 93 -8.41 -13.74 7.54
N PHE A 94 -7.86 -13.80 6.32
CA PHE A 94 -8.59 -14.24 5.13
C PHE A 94 -8.71 -15.76 5.06
N CYS A 95 -7.70 -16.54 5.48
CA CYS A 95 -7.85 -17.99 5.58
C CYS A 95 -8.83 -18.43 6.67
N ARG A 96 -8.95 -17.65 7.76
CA ARG A 96 -9.92 -17.89 8.83
C ARG A 96 -11.37 -17.89 8.37
N PHE A 97 -11.67 -17.22 7.25
CA PHE A 97 -12.96 -17.30 6.58
C PHE A 97 -13.44 -18.75 6.38
N GLY A 98 -12.51 -19.68 6.11
CA GLY A 98 -12.83 -21.09 5.84
C GLY A 98 -13.18 -21.94 7.06
N TYR A 99 -13.00 -21.46 8.30
CA TYR A 99 -13.24 -22.29 9.50
C TYR A 99 -13.67 -21.55 10.77
N ASP A 100 -13.48 -20.24 10.85
CA ASP A 100 -13.86 -19.42 12.01
C ASP A 100 -15.23 -18.78 11.76
N PRO A 101 -16.30 -19.18 12.49
CA PRO A 101 -17.65 -18.71 12.21
C PRO A 101 -17.83 -17.19 12.30
N GLU A 102 -17.09 -16.52 13.20
CA GLU A 102 -17.18 -15.06 13.35
C GLU A 102 -16.58 -14.38 12.11
N ILE A 103 -15.41 -14.83 11.68
CA ILE A 103 -14.71 -14.28 10.51
C ILE A 103 -15.44 -14.62 9.21
N MET A 104 -16.03 -15.82 9.11
CA MET A 104 -16.87 -16.22 8.00
C MET A 104 -18.07 -15.28 7.84
N SER A 105 -18.75 -14.92 8.94
CA SER A 105 -19.86 -13.95 8.90
C SER A 105 -19.39 -12.58 8.42
N ILE A 106 -18.25 -12.10 8.92
CA ILE A 106 -17.66 -10.81 8.50
C ILE A 106 -17.36 -10.83 6.99
N GLY A 107 -16.68 -11.88 6.52
CA GLY A 107 -16.28 -12.02 5.13
C GLY A 107 -17.45 -12.17 4.17
N LYS A 108 -18.51 -12.89 4.57
CA LYS A 108 -19.73 -13.00 3.77
C LYS A 108 -20.38 -11.64 3.56
N THR A 109 -20.56 -10.86 4.62
CA THR A 109 -21.15 -9.51 4.53
C THR A 109 -20.25 -8.55 3.71
N PHE A 110 -18.93 -8.66 3.83
CA PHE A 110 -18.01 -7.91 2.97
C PHE A 110 -18.21 -8.28 1.49
N SER A 111 -18.20 -9.57 1.16
CA SER A 111 -18.38 -10.07 -0.20
C SER A 111 -19.72 -9.64 -0.80
N GLU A 112 -20.82 -9.75 -0.05
CA GLU A 112 -22.15 -9.31 -0.50
C GLU A 112 -22.18 -7.82 -0.87
N LYS A 113 -21.53 -6.95 -0.08
CA LYS A 113 -21.46 -5.52 -0.38
C LYS A 113 -20.49 -5.21 -1.53
N PHE A 114 -19.29 -5.78 -1.49
CA PHE A 114 -18.24 -5.44 -2.45
C PHE A 114 -18.60 -5.85 -3.88
N HIS A 115 -19.24 -7.01 -4.05
CA HIS A 115 -19.68 -7.50 -5.36
C HIS A 115 -21.09 -7.04 -5.76
N GLY A 116 -21.67 -6.07 -5.03
CA GLY A 116 -22.93 -5.43 -5.41
C GLY A 116 -24.18 -6.28 -5.20
N VAL A 117 -24.13 -7.38 -4.44
CA VAL A 117 -25.35 -8.10 -3.99
C VAL A 117 -26.16 -7.18 -3.09
N VAL A 118 -25.48 -6.44 -2.21
CA VAL A 118 -26.02 -5.25 -1.56
C VAL A 118 -25.53 -4.04 -2.37
N PRO A 119 -26.43 -3.24 -2.98
CA PRO A 119 -26.02 -2.11 -3.80
C PRO A 119 -25.31 -1.05 -2.96
N PRO A 120 -24.41 -0.27 -3.56
CA PRO A 120 -23.71 0.79 -2.87
C PRO A 120 -24.68 1.91 -2.47
N SER A 121 -24.33 2.69 -1.45
CA SER A 121 -25.27 3.63 -0.80
C SER A 121 -25.78 4.78 -1.68
N GLY A 122 -25.11 5.08 -2.78
CA GLY A 122 -25.38 6.22 -3.66
C GLY A 122 -24.69 7.51 -3.25
N GLU A 123 -24.07 7.57 -2.07
CA GLU A 123 -23.25 8.71 -1.64
C GLU A 123 -21.94 8.79 -2.45
N PRO A 124 -21.33 9.99 -2.58
CA PRO A 124 -20.04 10.13 -3.25
C PRO A 124 -18.98 9.16 -2.70
N GLY A 125 -18.31 8.41 -3.59
CA GLY A 125 -17.36 7.36 -3.23
C GLY A 125 -17.98 5.98 -3.04
N PHE A 126 -19.32 5.90 -3.04
CA PHE A 126 -20.13 4.70 -2.98
C PHE A 126 -21.31 4.81 -3.96
N THR A 127 -21.05 5.31 -5.16
CA THR A 127 -22.01 5.31 -6.27
C THR A 127 -21.87 4.02 -7.11
N GLU A 128 -22.85 3.74 -7.97
CA GLU A 128 -22.75 2.65 -8.95
C GLU A 128 -21.54 2.81 -9.87
N THR A 129 -21.17 4.04 -10.22
CA THR A 129 -19.99 4.32 -11.05
C THR A 129 -18.69 4.02 -10.29
N ASP A 130 -18.63 4.34 -9.00
CA ASP A 130 -17.49 4.02 -8.14
C ASP A 130 -17.33 2.49 -7.97
N ALA A 131 -18.45 1.78 -7.78
CA ALA A 131 -18.45 0.31 -7.74
C ALA A 131 -18.01 -0.31 -9.07
N ALA A 132 -18.48 0.23 -10.20
CA ALA A 132 -18.13 -0.27 -11.53
C ALA A 132 -16.62 -0.16 -11.81
N VAL A 133 -15.98 0.97 -11.48
CA VAL A 133 -14.53 1.12 -11.67
C VAL A 133 -13.74 0.24 -10.70
N ALA A 134 -14.21 0.05 -9.47
CA ALA A 134 -13.59 -0.87 -8.52
C ALA A 134 -13.62 -2.30 -9.06
N LEU A 135 -14.79 -2.82 -9.45
CA LEU A 135 -14.91 -4.17 -10.00
C LEU A 135 -14.09 -4.34 -11.29
N ALA A 136 -14.04 -3.32 -12.16
CA ALA A 136 -13.22 -3.35 -13.35
C ALA A 136 -11.72 -3.44 -13.00
N ALA A 137 -11.26 -2.71 -11.99
CA ALA A 137 -9.87 -2.72 -11.56
C ALA A 137 -9.44 -4.09 -10.99
N TRP A 138 -10.36 -4.79 -10.32
CA TRP A 138 -10.13 -6.14 -9.79
C TRP A 138 -10.31 -7.27 -10.81
N SER A 139 -10.84 -6.99 -12.00
CA SER A 139 -11.25 -8.03 -12.96
C SER A 139 -10.15 -9.03 -13.31
N VAL A 140 -8.92 -8.57 -13.57
CA VAL A 140 -7.83 -9.47 -13.97
C VAL A 140 -7.42 -10.39 -12.82
N ASP A 141 -7.33 -9.87 -11.61
CA ASP A 141 -7.04 -10.68 -10.43
C ASP A 141 -8.14 -11.73 -10.18
N HIS A 142 -9.40 -11.30 -10.11
CA HIS A 142 -10.53 -12.20 -9.84
C HIS A 142 -10.72 -13.28 -10.91
N GLU A 143 -10.51 -12.95 -12.19
CA GLU A 143 -10.76 -13.87 -13.30
C GLU A 143 -9.55 -14.77 -13.61
N PHE A 144 -8.32 -14.25 -13.48
CA PHE A 144 -7.12 -14.95 -13.94
C PHE A 144 -6.13 -15.29 -12.83
N ALA A 145 -6.21 -14.67 -11.65
CA ALA A 145 -5.39 -15.00 -10.48
C ALA A 145 -6.24 -15.66 -9.38
N THR A 146 -6.91 -16.74 -9.76
CA THR A 146 -7.94 -17.42 -8.95
C THR A 146 -7.55 -17.57 -7.47
N ASN A 147 -8.38 -17.03 -6.58
CA ASN A 147 -8.24 -17.10 -5.12
C ASN A 147 -6.96 -16.45 -4.54
N SER A 148 -6.24 -15.63 -5.31
CA SER A 148 -4.99 -15.03 -4.86
C SER A 148 -5.20 -14.06 -3.69
N GLU A 149 -6.35 -13.37 -3.63
CA GLU A 149 -6.69 -12.45 -2.55
C GLU A 149 -6.88 -13.18 -1.20
N PHE A 150 -7.24 -14.46 -1.25
CA PHE A 150 -7.33 -15.36 -0.09
C PHE A 150 -6.01 -16.09 0.20
N GLY A 151 -4.97 -15.83 -0.59
CA GLY A 151 -3.63 -16.39 -0.41
C GLY A 151 -3.52 -17.85 -0.85
N VAL A 152 -4.39 -18.36 -1.71
CA VAL A 152 -4.27 -19.74 -2.20
C VAL A 152 -3.16 -19.81 -3.25
N PRO A 153 -2.09 -20.61 -3.05
CA PRO A 153 -0.97 -20.68 -3.98
C PRO A 153 -1.27 -21.58 -5.20
N ASN A 154 -0.42 -21.48 -6.22
CA ASN A 154 -0.35 -22.38 -7.37
C ASN A 154 -1.66 -22.46 -8.20
N GLN A 155 -2.27 -21.31 -8.49
CA GLN A 155 -3.48 -21.21 -9.31
C GLN A 155 -3.39 -20.03 -10.28
N GLY A 156 -4.08 -20.13 -11.42
CA GLY A 156 -4.21 -19.06 -12.39
C GLY A 156 -2.87 -18.50 -12.87
N LEU A 157 -2.74 -17.17 -12.91
CA LEU A 157 -1.51 -16.47 -13.26
C LEU A 157 -0.35 -16.74 -12.28
N TYR A 158 -0.65 -17.18 -11.06
CA TYR A 158 0.32 -17.62 -10.06
C TYR A 158 0.58 -19.13 -10.09
N ALA A 159 0.25 -19.82 -11.19
CA ALA A 159 0.63 -21.22 -11.36
C ALA A 159 2.16 -21.39 -11.31
N TRP A 160 2.59 -22.40 -10.55
CA TRP A 160 4.02 -22.67 -10.30
C TRP A 160 4.69 -23.34 -11.49
N GLU A 161 3.92 -24.07 -12.30
CA GLU A 161 4.43 -24.76 -13.47
C GLU A 161 4.40 -23.88 -14.74
N GLY A 162 5.30 -24.19 -15.66
CA GLY A 162 5.25 -23.67 -17.03
C GLY A 162 6.54 -23.96 -17.80
N PRO A 163 6.57 -23.61 -19.10
CA PRO A 163 7.60 -24.08 -20.00
C PRO A 163 8.94 -23.42 -19.70
N ILE A 164 9.94 -24.26 -19.42
CA ILE A 164 11.35 -23.85 -19.26
C ILE A 164 12.06 -24.01 -20.59
N ASN A 165 12.84 -23.00 -20.98
CA ASN A 165 13.61 -23.04 -22.21
C ASN A 165 14.73 -24.07 -22.11
N GLN A 166 14.60 -25.14 -22.88
CA GLN A 166 15.55 -26.27 -22.89
C GLN A 166 16.93 -25.88 -23.40
N ARG A 167 17.07 -24.77 -24.14
CA ARG A 167 18.38 -24.25 -24.56
C ARG A 167 19.18 -23.66 -23.41
N LYS A 168 18.52 -23.34 -22.28
CA LYS A 168 19.11 -22.78 -21.06
C LYS A 168 20.16 -21.69 -21.34
N PRO A 169 19.77 -20.59 -22.02
CA PRO A 169 20.72 -19.54 -22.38
C PRO A 169 21.39 -18.90 -21.16
N GLY A 170 20.76 -18.97 -19.98
CA GLY A 170 21.34 -18.65 -18.70
C GLY A 170 21.71 -17.17 -18.53
N VAL A 171 22.40 -16.91 -17.42
CA VAL A 171 23.12 -15.66 -17.15
C VAL A 171 24.62 -15.97 -17.06
N LYS A 172 25.46 -14.98 -17.36
CA LYS A 172 26.92 -15.17 -17.36
C LYS A 172 27.45 -15.42 -15.94
N ASP A 173 26.93 -14.64 -15.00
CA ASP A 173 27.26 -14.65 -13.57
C ASP A 173 26.12 -13.97 -12.78
N ALA A 174 26.29 -13.85 -11.46
CA ALA A 174 25.30 -13.25 -10.57
C ALA A 174 25.09 -11.75 -10.82
N GLU A 175 26.11 -11.02 -11.29
CA GLU A 175 26.00 -9.59 -11.59
C GLU A 175 25.16 -9.37 -12.85
N ASP A 176 25.42 -10.14 -13.91
CA ASP A 176 24.63 -10.15 -15.13
C ASP A 176 23.16 -10.56 -14.84
N GLY A 177 22.95 -11.57 -14.00
CA GLY A 177 21.61 -11.97 -13.57
C GLY A 177 20.86 -10.88 -12.82
N THR A 178 21.53 -10.20 -11.89
CA THR A 178 20.99 -9.06 -11.11
C THR A 178 20.58 -7.91 -12.03
N SER A 179 21.45 -7.52 -12.96
CA SER A 179 21.19 -6.42 -13.89
C SER A 179 20.00 -6.72 -14.80
N LYS A 180 19.98 -7.92 -15.40
CA LYS A 180 18.91 -8.37 -16.30
C LYS A 180 17.57 -8.44 -15.59
N ILE A 181 17.51 -9.04 -14.39
CA ILE A 181 16.23 -9.20 -13.70
C ILE A 181 15.64 -7.88 -13.26
N LYS A 182 16.46 -6.96 -12.72
CA LYS A 182 16.00 -5.64 -12.28
C LYS A 182 15.47 -4.84 -13.47
N LYS A 183 16.16 -4.88 -14.61
CA LYS A 183 15.70 -4.21 -15.83
C LYS A 183 14.43 -4.85 -16.39
N ALA A 184 14.37 -6.18 -16.46
CA ALA A 184 13.23 -6.91 -16.98
C ALA A 184 11.99 -6.73 -16.11
N ALA A 185 12.09 -6.90 -14.79
CA ALA A 185 10.97 -6.75 -13.88
C ALA A 185 10.36 -5.35 -13.92
N LYS A 186 11.19 -4.29 -13.99
CA LYS A 186 10.69 -2.91 -14.19
C LYS A 186 9.98 -2.74 -15.53
N PHE A 187 10.57 -3.25 -16.62
CA PHE A 187 9.95 -3.22 -17.94
C PHE A 187 8.61 -3.99 -17.98
N LEU A 188 8.49 -5.06 -17.20
CA LEU A 188 7.32 -5.95 -17.18
C LEU A 188 6.21 -5.50 -16.21
N GLY A 189 6.42 -4.42 -15.45
CA GLY A 189 5.37 -3.78 -14.65
C GLY A 189 5.74 -3.41 -13.21
N ALA A 190 6.90 -3.81 -12.70
CA ALA A 190 7.30 -3.49 -11.32
C ALA A 190 7.72 -2.01 -11.16
N SER A 191 7.19 -1.32 -10.15
CA SER A 191 7.64 0.02 -9.77
C SER A 191 8.99 -0.03 -9.04
N LEU A 192 9.13 -0.96 -8.08
CA LEU A 192 10.40 -1.24 -7.39
C LEU A 192 10.72 -2.74 -7.47
N VAL A 193 12.02 -3.06 -7.45
CA VAL A 193 12.52 -4.44 -7.52
C VAL A 193 13.68 -4.57 -6.55
N GLY A 194 13.55 -5.50 -5.62
CA GLY A 194 14.60 -5.89 -4.68
C GLY A 194 14.84 -7.40 -4.78
N ILE A 195 16.05 -7.83 -4.46
CA ILE A 195 16.43 -9.24 -4.45
C ILE A 195 16.83 -9.60 -3.03
N ALA A 196 16.26 -10.67 -2.49
CA ALA A 196 16.67 -11.24 -1.21
C ALA A 196 17.21 -12.66 -1.43
N ASP A 197 18.15 -13.08 -0.58
CA ASP A 197 18.46 -14.50 -0.43
C ASP A 197 17.23 -15.25 0.09
N TYR A 198 17.09 -16.51 -0.30
CA TYR A 198 16.04 -17.37 0.23
C TYR A 198 16.17 -17.52 1.75
N ASP A 199 15.08 -17.26 2.46
CA ASP A 199 14.99 -17.34 3.91
C ASP A 199 13.65 -17.96 4.30
N ASP A 200 13.72 -19.19 4.80
CA ASP A 200 12.54 -20.00 5.09
C ASP A 200 11.67 -19.42 6.21
N ARG A 201 12.24 -18.56 7.08
CA ARG A 201 11.52 -17.88 8.17
C ARG A 201 10.27 -17.13 7.66
N TRP A 202 10.31 -16.65 6.41
CA TRP A 202 9.21 -15.87 5.83
C TRP A 202 8.20 -16.73 5.06
N VAL A 203 8.54 -17.97 4.73
CA VAL A 203 7.62 -18.91 4.07
C VAL A 203 6.64 -19.46 5.11
N TYR A 204 5.35 -19.48 4.78
CA TYR A 204 4.34 -20.02 5.69
C TYR A 204 4.64 -21.48 6.04
N SER A 205 4.38 -21.90 7.28
CA SER A 205 4.67 -23.27 7.75
C SER A 205 3.83 -24.34 7.03
N GLU A 206 2.64 -23.96 6.58
CA GLU A 206 1.68 -24.74 5.80
C GLU A 206 0.87 -23.75 4.97
N PHE A 207 0.38 -24.19 3.81
CA PHE A 207 -0.61 -23.44 3.04
C PHE A 207 -2.00 -23.99 3.30
N PHE A 208 -3.01 -23.13 3.25
CA PHE A 208 -4.39 -23.51 3.55
C PHE A 208 -5.35 -22.93 2.50
N ASN A 209 -6.21 -23.79 1.96
CA ASN A 209 -7.28 -23.37 1.07
C ASN A 209 -8.58 -23.18 1.89
N PRO A 210 -9.05 -21.93 2.10
CA PRO A 210 -10.24 -21.68 2.90
C PRO A 210 -11.55 -22.16 2.26
N PHE A 211 -11.55 -22.48 0.95
CA PHE A 211 -12.73 -22.95 0.23
C PHE A 211 -12.88 -24.47 0.29
N THR A 212 -11.78 -25.22 0.36
CA THR A 212 -11.80 -26.69 0.46
C THR A 212 -11.54 -27.19 1.88
N GLY A 213 -10.94 -26.36 2.74
CA GLY A 213 -10.50 -26.75 4.09
C GLY A 213 -9.23 -27.60 4.11
N GLU A 214 -8.56 -27.75 2.96
CA GLU A 214 -7.37 -28.58 2.81
C GLU A 214 -6.09 -27.79 3.12
N ASN A 215 -5.10 -28.49 3.67
CA ASN A 215 -3.74 -27.96 3.82
C ASN A 215 -2.85 -28.54 2.72
N SER A 216 -1.85 -27.78 2.29
CA SER A 216 -0.80 -28.26 1.38
C SER A 216 0.59 -27.92 1.90
N SER A 217 1.56 -28.72 1.45
CA SER A 217 2.97 -28.60 1.84
C SER A 217 3.57 -27.30 1.31
N PRO A 218 4.38 -26.59 2.11
CA PRO A 218 5.14 -25.42 1.68
C PRO A 218 6.43 -25.77 0.92
N GLU A 219 6.54 -27.00 0.42
CA GLU A 219 7.72 -27.48 -0.30
C GLU A 219 7.70 -27.04 -1.77
N PHE A 220 8.83 -26.49 -2.20
CA PHE A 220 9.05 -26.12 -3.60
C PHE A 220 9.57 -27.33 -4.40
N SER A 221 9.28 -27.37 -5.70
CA SER A 221 9.77 -28.42 -6.61
C SER A 221 11.27 -28.31 -6.94
N PHE A 222 11.93 -27.27 -6.43
CA PHE A 222 13.36 -26.99 -6.55
C PHE A 222 13.83 -26.25 -5.29
N GLU A 223 15.14 -26.17 -5.07
CA GLU A 223 15.72 -25.39 -3.98
C GLU A 223 15.87 -23.91 -4.40
N PRO A 224 15.05 -22.98 -3.86
CA PRO A 224 15.17 -21.58 -4.22
C PRO A 224 16.43 -20.99 -3.61
N LYS A 225 17.14 -20.19 -4.40
CA LYS A 225 18.34 -19.46 -3.94
C LYS A 225 18.00 -18.02 -3.60
N HIS A 226 17.08 -17.44 -4.36
CA HIS A 226 16.71 -16.04 -4.24
C HIS A 226 15.20 -15.84 -4.33
N VAL A 227 14.76 -14.71 -3.80
CA VAL A 227 13.41 -14.19 -3.94
C VAL A 227 13.49 -12.80 -4.55
N ILE A 228 12.86 -12.61 -5.70
CA ILE A 228 12.71 -11.30 -6.33
C ILE A 228 11.43 -10.68 -5.78
N VAL A 229 11.55 -9.63 -5.00
CA VAL A 229 10.42 -8.90 -4.40
C VAL A 229 10.13 -7.69 -5.25
N MET A 230 8.88 -7.54 -5.66
CA MET A 230 8.43 -6.46 -6.54
C MET A 230 7.36 -5.65 -5.85
N ALA A 231 7.48 -4.32 -5.94
CA ALA A 231 6.47 -3.40 -5.48
C ALA A 231 5.71 -2.81 -6.68
N ILE A 232 4.38 -2.80 -6.58
CA ILE A 232 3.48 -2.14 -7.53
C ILE A 232 2.92 -0.90 -6.83
N GLU A 233 3.24 0.28 -7.34
CA GLU A 233 2.65 1.54 -6.85
C GLU A 233 1.13 1.54 -7.07
N MET A 234 0.38 1.97 -6.06
CA MET A 234 -1.06 2.25 -6.22
C MET A 234 -1.26 3.73 -6.52
N ASP A 235 -2.40 4.10 -7.12
CA ASP A 235 -2.69 5.48 -7.52
C ASP A 235 -2.75 6.46 -6.32
N TYR A 236 -2.03 7.58 -6.39
CA TYR A 236 -1.98 8.57 -5.30
C TYR A 236 -3.35 9.18 -5.02
N GLU A 237 -4.07 9.56 -6.07
CA GLU A 237 -5.26 10.39 -5.98
C GLU A 237 -6.46 9.60 -5.45
N SER A 238 -6.62 8.36 -5.90
CA SER A 238 -7.59 7.41 -5.35
C SER A 238 -7.36 7.17 -3.87
N PHE A 239 -6.10 7.11 -3.40
CA PHE A 239 -5.84 6.97 -1.97
C PHE A 239 -6.21 8.20 -1.14
N LEU A 240 -6.39 9.39 -1.74
CA LEU A 240 -6.95 10.55 -1.04
C LEU A 240 -8.44 10.39 -0.75
N THR A 241 -9.13 9.49 -1.44
CA THR A 241 -10.56 9.23 -1.24
C THR A 241 -10.81 8.12 -0.20
N ALA A 242 -9.77 7.54 0.40
CA ALA A 242 -9.91 6.50 1.41
C ALA A 242 -10.88 6.92 2.54
N PRO A 243 -11.83 6.06 2.96
CA PRO A 243 -11.99 4.64 2.66
C PRO A 243 -13.12 4.31 1.66
N THR A 244 -13.19 4.99 0.51
CA THR A 244 -14.25 4.77 -0.50
C THR A 244 -13.91 3.66 -1.50
N LEU A 245 -14.89 3.25 -2.32
CA LEU A 245 -14.68 2.30 -3.43
C LEU A 245 -13.66 2.78 -4.48
N LEU A 246 -13.43 4.09 -4.60
CA LEU A 246 -12.39 4.63 -5.48
C LEU A 246 -10.97 4.27 -5.00
N GLU A 247 -10.73 4.22 -3.68
CA GLU A 247 -9.46 3.71 -3.14
C GLU A 247 -9.37 2.20 -3.36
N SER A 248 -10.49 1.48 -3.19
CA SER A 248 -10.57 0.05 -3.51
C SER A 248 -10.26 -0.26 -4.96
N ALA A 249 -10.61 0.63 -5.89
CA ALA A 249 -10.24 0.50 -7.29
C ALA A 249 -8.72 0.58 -7.47
N ALA A 250 -8.02 1.50 -6.79
CA ALA A 250 -6.57 1.59 -6.85
C ALA A 250 -5.88 0.36 -6.26
N ALA A 251 -6.42 -0.20 -5.17
CA ALA A 251 -5.96 -1.47 -4.62
C ALA A 251 -6.13 -2.62 -5.62
N GLY A 252 -7.31 -2.75 -6.22
CA GLY A 252 -7.62 -3.81 -7.20
C GLY A 252 -6.76 -3.74 -8.45
N LEU A 253 -6.56 -2.53 -8.98
CA LEU A 253 -5.71 -2.33 -10.15
C LEU A 253 -4.28 -2.81 -9.88
N ALA A 254 -3.76 -2.53 -8.68
CA ALA A 254 -2.44 -3.02 -8.28
C ALA A 254 -2.39 -4.53 -8.10
N TYR A 255 -3.45 -5.20 -7.63
CA TYR A 255 -3.53 -6.67 -7.59
C TYR A 255 -3.52 -7.29 -8.99
N SER A 256 -4.33 -6.75 -9.90
CA SER A 256 -4.32 -7.13 -11.32
C SER A 256 -2.91 -7.02 -11.92
N HIS A 257 -2.23 -5.88 -11.68
CA HIS A 257 -0.85 -5.69 -12.11
C HIS A 257 0.16 -6.61 -11.41
N MET A 258 -0.02 -6.94 -10.12
CA MET A 258 0.83 -7.91 -9.42
C MET A 258 0.79 -9.26 -10.09
N ALA A 259 -0.41 -9.76 -10.41
CA ALA A 259 -0.61 -11.07 -11.03
C ALA A 259 0.07 -11.14 -12.40
N GLU A 260 -0.17 -10.13 -13.23
CA GLU A 260 0.48 -10.02 -14.53
C GLU A 260 2.01 -9.93 -14.41
N THR A 261 2.51 -9.06 -13.53
CA THR A 261 3.95 -8.78 -13.40
C THR A 261 4.70 -10.02 -12.90
N ALA A 262 4.20 -10.66 -11.83
CA ALA A 262 4.82 -11.86 -11.28
C ALA A 262 4.85 -12.99 -12.33
N HIS A 263 3.74 -13.18 -13.05
CA HIS A 263 3.66 -14.17 -14.12
C HIS A 263 4.66 -13.89 -15.24
N LYS A 264 4.72 -12.65 -15.74
CA LYS A 264 5.66 -12.24 -16.81
C LYS A 264 7.11 -12.41 -16.37
N VAL A 265 7.44 -12.04 -15.13
CA VAL A 265 8.81 -12.18 -14.59
C VAL A 265 9.20 -13.64 -14.41
N ALA A 266 8.33 -14.49 -13.85
CA ALA A 266 8.59 -15.92 -13.76
C ALA A 266 8.76 -16.55 -15.16
N THR A 267 7.95 -16.15 -16.14
CA THR A 267 8.11 -16.57 -17.53
C THR A 267 9.45 -16.15 -18.11
N PHE A 268 9.89 -14.90 -17.91
CA PHE A 268 11.21 -14.43 -18.34
C PHE A 268 12.34 -15.30 -17.77
N ILE A 269 12.32 -15.59 -16.47
CA ILE A 269 13.32 -16.43 -15.80
C ILE A 269 13.31 -17.86 -16.35
N ARG A 270 12.13 -18.45 -16.56
CA ARG A 270 11.98 -19.77 -17.19
C ARG A 270 12.52 -19.79 -18.63
N GLN A 271 12.37 -18.69 -19.37
CA GLN A 271 12.96 -18.55 -20.71
C GLN A 271 14.48 -18.38 -20.70
N LEU A 272 15.07 -17.99 -19.57
CA LEU A 272 16.52 -18.07 -19.34
C LEU A 272 16.98 -19.48 -18.96
N GLY A 273 16.07 -20.40 -18.65
CA GLY A 273 16.36 -21.81 -18.35
C GLY A 273 16.39 -22.15 -16.86
N TYR A 274 15.92 -21.25 -16.01
CA TYR A 274 15.87 -21.40 -14.55
C TYR A 274 14.46 -21.74 -14.06
N GLN A 275 14.35 -22.24 -12.83
CA GLN A 275 13.08 -22.45 -12.17
C GLN A 275 12.55 -21.14 -11.60
N ALA A 276 11.24 -20.91 -11.69
CA ALA A 276 10.62 -19.71 -11.15
C ALA A 276 9.17 -19.95 -10.73
N ILE A 277 8.83 -19.56 -9.50
CA ILE A 277 7.48 -19.65 -8.94
C ILE A 277 6.96 -18.23 -8.66
N PRO A 278 5.95 -17.76 -9.40
CA PRO A 278 5.30 -16.47 -9.14
C PRO A 278 4.31 -16.57 -7.98
N CYS A 279 4.27 -15.55 -7.12
CA CYS A 279 3.38 -15.50 -5.96
C CYS A 279 2.81 -14.08 -5.74
N GLY A 280 1.56 -13.99 -5.29
CA GLY A 280 0.82 -12.77 -4.95
C GLY A 280 0.83 -12.49 -3.45
N ASN A 281 -0.27 -12.78 -2.75
CA ASN A 281 -0.37 -12.71 -1.27
C ASN A 281 -0.02 -14.03 -0.55
N ASP A 282 0.05 -15.12 -1.31
CA ASP A 282 0.27 -16.49 -0.86
C ASP A 282 1.74 -16.79 -0.51
N THR A 283 2.07 -18.03 -0.16
CA THR A 283 3.43 -18.57 -0.02
C THR A 283 4.30 -18.00 1.12
N ALA A 284 4.44 -16.67 1.24
CA ALA A 284 5.35 -16.03 2.20
C ALA A 284 4.88 -14.63 2.65
N ILE A 285 5.44 -14.16 3.75
CA ILE A 285 5.12 -12.86 4.37
C ILE A 285 5.79 -11.72 3.58
N SER A 286 5.07 -11.13 2.63
CA SER A 286 5.61 -10.11 1.71
C SER A 286 6.28 -8.90 2.38
N PRO A 287 5.75 -8.28 3.47
CA PRO A 287 6.44 -7.16 4.11
C PRO A 287 7.82 -7.52 4.67
N ALA A 288 7.99 -8.73 5.21
CA ALA A 288 9.29 -9.17 5.74
C ALA A 288 10.31 -9.36 4.60
N LEU A 289 9.89 -9.98 3.50
CA LEU A 289 10.70 -10.11 2.30
C LEU A 289 11.06 -8.74 1.69
N GLY A 290 10.13 -7.78 1.70
CA GLY A 290 10.39 -6.41 1.24
C GLY A 290 11.47 -5.69 2.06
N VAL A 291 11.49 -5.88 3.38
CA VAL A 291 12.56 -5.37 4.24
C VAL A 291 13.88 -6.06 3.92
N GLN A 292 13.87 -7.39 3.81
CA GLN A 292 15.07 -8.19 3.50
C GLN A 292 15.68 -7.79 2.14
N ALA A 293 14.83 -7.54 1.15
CA ALA A 293 15.21 -7.15 -0.20
C ALA A 293 15.58 -5.65 -0.34
N GLY A 294 15.64 -4.90 0.77
CA GLY A 294 16.05 -3.50 0.76
C GLY A 294 15.03 -2.53 0.17
N LEU A 295 13.75 -2.90 0.09
CA LEU A 295 12.70 -2.03 -0.47
C LEU A 295 12.16 -1.00 0.53
N GLY A 296 12.35 -1.22 1.84
CA GLY A 296 11.86 -0.30 2.85
C GLY A 296 11.92 -0.82 4.28
N GLU A 297 11.19 -0.15 5.17
CA GLU A 297 11.08 -0.49 6.60
C GLU A 297 9.65 -0.86 7.00
N LEU A 298 9.48 -1.65 8.08
CA LEU A 298 8.17 -1.98 8.61
C LEU A 298 7.57 -0.79 9.39
N GLY A 299 6.36 -0.36 9.00
CA GLY A 299 5.63 0.73 9.66
C GLY A 299 4.72 0.26 10.81
N ARG A 300 4.26 1.23 11.63
CA ARG A 300 3.26 0.99 12.69
C ARG A 300 1.96 0.37 12.18
N ASN A 301 1.57 0.68 10.95
CA ASN A 301 0.38 0.11 10.30
C ASN A 301 0.56 -1.34 9.85
N GLY A 302 1.74 -1.95 10.07
CA GLY A 302 2.06 -3.32 9.68
C GLY A 302 2.44 -3.48 8.20
N LEU A 303 2.56 -2.39 7.46
CA LEU A 303 2.91 -2.37 6.04
C LEU A 303 4.39 -2.01 5.83
N LEU A 304 4.93 -2.41 4.69
CA LEU A 304 6.23 -1.92 4.22
C LEU A 304 6.09 -0.43 3.85
N ILE A 305 6.97 0.41 4.38
CA ILE A 305 7.11 1.81 4.00
C ILE A 305 8.33 1.92 3.11
N THR A 306 8.12 2.24 1.84
CA THR A 306 9.18 2.49 0.86
C THR A 306 9.61 3.96 0.90
N PRO A 307 10.88 4.29 0.61
CA PRO A 307 11.32 5.68 0.46
C PRO A 307 10.51 6.47 -0.58
N GLN A 308 10.19 5.84 -1.71
CA GLN A 308 9.60 6.47 -2.89
C GLN A 308 8.09 6.70 -2.74
N TYR A 309 7.37 5.67 -2.27
CA TYR A 309 5.90 5.63 -2.30
C TYR A 309 5.27 5.52 -0.90
N GLY A 310 6.08 5.49 0.15
CA GLY A 310 5.61 5.21 1.50
C GLY A 310 4.92 3.83 1.56
N PRO A 311 3.78 3.71 2.28
CA PRO A 311 3.00 2.48 2.33
C PRO A 311 2.15 2.22 1.08
N ARG A 312 2.14 3.11 0.08
CA ARG A 312 1.24 3.02 -1.08
C ARG A 312 1.80 2.11 -2.19
N VAL A 313 2.14 0.89 -1.79
CA VAL A 313 2.56 -0.17 -2.71
C VAL A 313 1.89 -1.48 -2.33
N ARG A 314 1.66 -2.33 -3.34
CA ARG A 314 1.40 -3.75 -3.14
C ARG A 314 2.66 -4.56 -3.46
N LEU A 315 2.79 -5.74 -2.88
CA LEU A 315 3.99 -6.56 -2.97
C LEU A 315 3.67 -7.92 -3.57
N CYS A 316 4.32 -8.28 -4.67
CA CYS A 316 4.38 -9.63 -5.20
C CYS A 316 5.83 -10.11 -5.24
N LYS A 317 6.03 -11.40 -5.53
CA LYS A 317 7.37 -12.01 -5.47
C LYS A 317 7.51 -13.21 -6.39
N VAL A 318 8.75 -13.51 -6.76
CA VAL A 318 9.11 -14.71 -7.53
C VAL A 318 10.26 -15.44 -6.85
N PHE A 319 10.06 -16.70 -6.49
CA PHE A 319 11.11 -17.59 -5.98
C PHE A 319 11.85 -18.22 -7.15
N THR A 320 13.18 -18.30 -7.11
CA THR A 320 13.98 -18.82 -8.24
C THR A 320 15.34 -19.38 -7.81
N ASP A 321 15.90 -20.27 -8.63
CA ASP A 321 17.28 -20.76 -8.56
C ASP A 321 18.26 -19.95 -9.45
N MET A 322 17.77 -18.91 -10.14
CA MET A 322 18.59 -18.06 -10.99
C MET A 322 19.72 -17.37 -10.19
N PRO A 323 20.99 -17.43 -10.63
CA PRO A 323 22.11 -16.74 -9.97
C PRO A 323 21.94 -15.22 -10.01
N MET A 324 21.99 -14.58 -8.85
CA MET A 324 21.86 -13.13 -8.63
C MET A 324 22.63 -12.72 -7.37
N ASN A 325 22.81 -11.42 -7.17
CA ASN A 325 23.31 -10.86 -5.92
C ASN A 325 22.13 -10.27 -5.16
N ALA A 326 21.97 -10.67 -3.89
CA ALA A 326 20.97 -10.08 -3.01
C ALA A 326 21.27 -8.61 -2.72
N ASP A 327 20.20 -7.82 -2.60
CA ASP A 327 20.24 -6.46 -2.10
C ASP A 327 20.38 -6.47 -0.57
N LYS A 328 20.87 -5.34 -0.04
CA LYS A 328 21.02 -5.15 1.39
C LYS A 328 19.79 -4.46 1.98
N PRO A 329 19.30 -4.87 3.16
CA PRO A 329 18.27 -4.15 3.87
C PRO A 329 18.65 -2.68 4.14
N ILE A 330 17.65 -1.82 4.21
CA ILE A 330 17.82 -0.38 4.47
C ILE A 330 16.96 0.10 5.63
N THR A 331 17.43 1.15 6.32
CA THR A 331 16.59 1.97 7.20
C THR A 331 16.76 3.46 6.90
N PHE A 332 15.71 4.23 7.15
CA PHE A 332 15.62 5.66 6.92
C PHE A 332 14.77 6.39 7.98
N GLY A 333 14.50 5.73 9.11
CA GLY A 333 13.93 6.33 10.31
C GLY A 333 12.43 6.07 10.51
N VAL A 334 11.84 5.11 9.79
CA VAL A 334 10.40 4.80 9.89
C VAL A 334 10.01 4.42 11.30
N GLU A 335 10.77 3.54 11.96
CA GLU A 335 10.44 3.11 13.31
C GLU A 335 10.43 4.28 14.29
N ARG A 336 11.53 5.04 14.35
CA ARG A 336 11.68 6.20 15.24
C ARG A 336 10.56 7.21 15.03
N PHE A 337 10.23 7.49 13.76
CA PHE A 337 9.12 8.39 13.45
C PHE A 337 7.77 7.82 13.90
N CYS A 338 7.55 6.52 13.69
CA CYS A 338 6.34 5.82 14.12
C CYS A 338 6.15 5.83 15.64
N GLU A 339 7.21 5.88 16.46
CA GLU A 339 7.11 5.98 17.93
C GLU A 339 6.36 7.23 18.40
N THR A 340 6.47 8.34 17.65
CA THR A 340 5.86 9.63 17.99
C THR A 340 4.69 10.02 17.09
N CYS A 341 4.67 9.57 15.84
CA CYS A 341 3.71 10.03 14.85
C CYS A 341 2.28 9.56 15.15
N MET A 342 2.03 8.26 15.26
CA MET A 342 0.70 7.67 15.55
C MET A 342 -0.47 8.08 14.61
N LYS A 343 -0.23 8.86 13.54
CA LYS A 343 -1.29 9.39 12.67
C LYS A 343 -2.17 8.31 12.05
N CYS A 344 -1.58 7.21 11.58
CA CYS A 344 -2.35 6.06 11.07
C CYS A 344 -3.26 5.43 12.14
N ALA A 345 -2.84 5.41 13.40
CA ALA A 345 -3.66 4.90 14.51
C ALA A 345 -4.78 5.87 14.90
N ASP A 346 -4.56 7.19 14.75
CA ASP A 346 -5.57 8.22 14.97
C ASP A 346 -6.63 8.21 13.84
N SER A 347 -6.20 7.98 12.59
CA SER A 347 -7.08 7.92 11.41
C SER A 347 -7.76 6.57 11.18
N CYS A 348 -7.42 5.53 11.95
CA CYS A 348 -7.98 4.19 11.78
C CYS A 348 -9.44 4.14 12.29
N PRO A 349 -10.44 3.94 11.42
CA PRO A 349 -11.85 4.00 11.83
C PRO A 349 -12.23 2.90 12.83
N SER A 350 -11.59 1.72 12.74
CA SER A 350 -11.84 0.59 13.64
C SER A 350 -10.92 0.52 14.86
N LYS A 351 -9.98 1.46 15.00
CA LYS A 351 -8.97 1.46 16.07
C LYS A 351 -8.20 0.13 16.15
N ALA A 352 -7.88 -0.44 14.99
CA ALA A 352 -7.17 -1.70 14.84
C ALA A 352 -5.64 -1.58 15.02
N ILE A 353 -5.08 -0.38 14.83
CA ILE A 353 -3.63 -0.16 14.87
C ILE A 353 -3.19 0.13 16.31
N SER A 354 -2.12 -0.55 16.77
CA SER A 354 -1.56 -0.35 18.11
C SER A 354 -1.14 1.10 18.34
N ARG A 355 -1.42 1.58 19.57
CA ARG A 355 -0.98 2.89 20.09
C ARG A 355 0.26 2.77 20.98
N ASP A 356 0.86 1.59 21.10
CA ASP A 356 2.06 1.40 21.90
C ASP A 356 3.19 2.26 21.36
N LYS A 357 3.92 2.95 22.23
CA LYS A 357 5.02 3.82 21.78
C LYS A 357 6.07 3.03 21.01
N LYS A 358 6.41 1.83 21.49
CA LYS A 358 7.43 0.96 20.90
C LYS A 358 6.83 -0.32 20.35
N PRO A 359 7.41 -0.91 19.29
CA PRO A 359 7.03 -2.24 18.85
C PRO A 359 7.51 -3.29 19.86
N SER A 360 6.94 -4.49 19.80
CA SER A 360 7.36 -5.62 20.65
C SER A 360 7.41 -6.91 19.84
N MET A 361 8.00 -7.96 20.41
CA MET A 361 8.00 -9.31 19.84
C MET A 361 6.85 -10.18 20.37
N GLN A 362 5.99 -9.63 21.24
CA GLN A 362 4.87 -10.38 21.80
C GLN A 362 3.84 -10.67 20.72
N GLN A 363 3.06 -11.73 20.94
CA GLN A 363 1.87 -11.93 20.14
C GLN A 363 0.94 -10.72 20.35
N GLY A 364 0.40 -10.22 19.25
CA GLY A 364 -0.61 -9.17 19.27
C GLY A 364 -1.95 -9.66 19.82
N PRO A 365 -3.02 -8.87 19.61
CA PRO A 365 -4.35 -9.20 20.12
C PRO A 365 -5.03 -10.37 19.39
N SER A 366 -4.37 -11.01 18.42
CA SER A 366 -4.95 -12.02 17.54
C SER A 366 -4.02 -13.19 17.26
N ILE A 367 -4.61 -14.37 17.00
CA ILE A 367 -3.90 -15.54 16.43
C ILE A 367 -3.35 -15.24 15.03
N SER A 368 -3.89 -14.23 14.35
CA SER A 368 -3.43 -13.75 13.06
C SER A 368 -2.15 -12.89 13.14
N ASN A 369 -1.57 -12.73 14.34
CA ASN A 369 -0.27 -12.10 14.52
C ASN A 369 0.81 -13.14 14.84
N ASN A 370 1.80 -13.30 13.97
CA ASN A 370 2.96 -14.14 14.29
C ASN A 370 3.85 -13.46 15.37
N PRO A 371 4.09 -14.07 16.55
CA PRO A 371 5.03 -13.54 17.53
C PRO A 371 6.50 -13.70 17.07
N GLY A 372 7.43 -13.16 17.85
CA GLY A 372 8.87 -13.35 17.65
C GLY A 372 9.50 -12.43 16.60
N VAL A 373 8.74 -11.53 15.98
CA VAL A 373 9.28 -10.44 15.14
C VAL A 373 8.88 -9.12 15.78
N ARG A 374 9.85 -8.23 15.98
CA ARG A 374 9.61 -6.94 16.64
C ARG A 374 8.79 -6.03 15.74
N LYS A 375 7.52 -5.79 16.09
CA LYS A 375 6.58 -4.97 15.31
C LYS A 375 5.46 -4.37 16.17
N TRP A 376 4.72 -3.42 15.60
CA TRP A 376 3.41 -3.04 16.12
C TRP A 376 2.36 -4.00 15.58
N ALA A 377 1.86 -4.89 16.45
CA ALA A 377 0.82 -5.81 16.03
C ALA A 377 -0.51 -5.06 15.81
N ILE A 378 -1.16 -5.34 14.67
CA ILE A 378 -2.51 -4.86 14.37
C ILE A 378 -3.54 -5.85 14.92
N ASN A 379 -4.76 -5.38 15.18
CA ASN A 379 -5.94 -6.22 15.41
C ASN A 379 -6.66 -6.46 14.06
N PRO A 380 -6.40 -7.58 13.36
CA PRO A 380 -6.95 -7.81 12.03
C PRO A 380 -8.45 -8.07 12.04
N GLU A 381 -9.03 -8.60 13.12
CA GLU A 381 -10.48 -8.78 13.24
C GLU A 381 -11.20 -7.43 13.21
N LYS A 382 -10.71 -6.44 13.97
CA LYS A 382 -11.24 -5.06 13.92
C LYS A 382 -11.03 -4.42 12.55
N CYS A 383 -9.88 -4.67 11.91
CA CYS A 383 -9.61 -4.16 10.58
C CYS A 383 -10.61 -4.70 9.56
N PHE A 384 -10.76 -6.02 9.49
CA PHE A 384 -11.61 -6.69 8.52
C PHE A 384 -13.11 -6.48 8.80
N LYS A 385 -13.50 -6.39 10.08
CA LYS A 385 -14.87 -6.00 10.45
C LYS A 385 -15.26 -4.65 9.84
N PHE A 386 -14.36 -3.68 9.83
CA PHE A 386 -14.64 -2.40 9.19
C PHE A 386 -14.82 -2.53 7.68
N TRP A 387 -14.08 -3.41 7.00
CA TRP A 387 -14.28 -3.64 5.55
C TRP A 387 -15.70 -4.14 5.28
N SER A 388 -16.19 -5.05 6.13
CA SER A 388 -17.55 -5.57 6.08
C SER A 388 -18.61 -4.50 6.36
N GLU A 389 -18.34 -3.56 7.25
CA GLU A 389 -19.22 -2.41 7.52
C GLU A 389 -19.21 -1.41 6.35
N ASN A 390 -18.02 -1.13 5.79
CA ASN A 390 -17.73 -0.15 4.75
C ASN A 390 -18.20 -0.58 3.35
N GLY A 391 -18.10 -1.87 3.02
CA GLY A 391 -18.39 -2.41 1.68
C GLY A 391 -17.25 -2.29 0.67
N GLY A 392 -16.06 -1.92 1.12
CA GLY A 392 -14.81 -1.83 0.38
C GLY A 392 -13.62 -2.01 1.32
N ASP A 393 -12.43 -2.24 0.78
CA ASP A 393 -11.21 -2.11 1.59
C ASP A 393 -10.99 -0.65 2.02
N CYS A 394 -10.11 -0.45 3.00
CA CYS A 394 -10.14 0.78 3.80
C CYS A 394 -9.08 1.83 3.41
N GLY A 395 -7.82 1.46 3.25
CA GLY A 395 -6.75 2.41 2.88
C GLY A 395 -6.43 3.57 3.83
N SER A 396 -7.23 3.87 4.87
CA SER A 396 -7.07 5.08 5.69
C SER A 396 -5.70 5.21 6.36
N CYS A 397 -5.09 4.09 6.72
CA CYS A 397 -3.75 4.06 7.31
C CYS A 397 -2.62 4.33 6.29
N ILE A 398 -2.88 4.10 5.00
CA ILE A 398 -2.00 4.44 3.88
C ILE A 398 -2.19 5.92 3.56
N ALA A 399 -3.43 6.34 3.33
CA ALA A 399 -3.81 7.72 3.00
C ALA A 399 -3.25 8.74 4.00
N SER A 400 -3.42 8.46 5.30
CA SER A 400 -3.00 9.35 6.39
C SER A 400 -1.50 9.33 6.69
N CYS A 401 -0.73 8.38 6.14
CA CYS A 401 0.67 8.22 6.47
C CYS A 401 1.49 9.43 5.97
N PRO A 402 2.32 10.08 6.81
CA PRO A 402 3.20 11.16 6.34
C PRO A 402 4.26 10.74 5.33
N TYR A 403 4.52 9.44 5.16
CA TYR A 403 5.36 8.92 4.07
C TYR A 403 4.59 8.74 2.74
N ASN A 404 3.25 8.74 2.74
CA ASN A 404 2.42 8.67 1.54
C ASN A 404 2.34 10.05 0.86
N LYS A 405 3.44 10.48 0.23
CA LYS A 405 3.58 11.78 -0.42
C LYS A 405 4.02 11.62 -1.88
N LEU A 406 3.66 12.59 -2.72
CA LEU A 406 4.22 12.71 -4.06
C LEU A 406 5.68 13.15 -3.99
N ASP A 407 6.44 12.84 -5.03
CA ASP A 407 7.84 13.24 -5.14
C ASP A 407 7.95 14.71 -5.58
N VAL A 408 7.65 15.64 -4.67
CA VAL A 408 7.82 17.09 -4.90
C VAL A 408 8.69 17.69 -3.79
N TRP A 409 9.45 18.74 -4.12
CA TRP A 409 10.55 19.28 -3.30
C TRP A 409 10.20 19.58 -1.83
N HIS A 410 8.95 19.94 -1.51
CA HIS A 410 8.53 20.22 -0.13
C HIS A 410 8.17 18.94 0.65
N HIS A 411 7.77 17.87 -0.03
CA HIS A 411 7.63 16.54 0.57
C HIS A 411 8.98 15.87 0.80
N GLU A 412 9.96 16.20 -0.03
CA GLU A 412 11.35 15.80 0.13
C GLU A 412 11.95 16.31 1.45
N LEU A 413 11.76 17.60 1.76
CA LEU A 413 12.16 18.19 3.05
C LEU A 413 11.51 17.45 4.24
N ALA A 414 10.23 17.08 4.11
CA ALA A 414 9.52 16.34 5.14
C ALA A 414 10.12 14.93 5.34
N ARG A 415 10.47 14.23 4.26
CA ARG A 415 11.10 12.90 4.32
C ARG A 415 12.51 12.96 4.92
N THR A 416 13.34 13.95 4.57
CA THR A 416 14.69 14.11 5.14
C THR A 416 14.67 14.33 6.65
N MET A 417 13.68 15.07 7.16
CA MET A 417 13.56 15.31 8.60
C MET A 417 13.09 14.07 9.39
N ALA A 418 12.55 13.03 8.73
CA ALA A 418 11.92 11.88 9.40
C ALA A 418 12.93 10.99 10.14
N GLY A 419 14.19 10.97 9.69
CA GLY A 419 15.31 10.32 10.39
C GLY A 419 15.94 11.15 11.52
N THR A 420 15.50 12.39 11.73
CA THR A 420 16.14 13.34 12.67
C THR A 420 15.36 13.47 13.99
N PRO A 421 15.94 14.07 15.05
CA PRO A 421 15.19 14.43 16.26
C PRO A 421 14.00 15.36 16.01
N ALA A 422 13.93 16.05 14.87
CA ALA A 422 12.82 16.91 14.49
C ALA A 422 11.61 16.15 13.91
N ALA A 423 11.70 14.83 13.76
CA ALA A 423 10.63 14.00 13.20
C ALA A 423 9.24 14.22 13.82
N PRO A 424 9.07 14.49 15.14
CA PRO A 424 7.75 14.82 15.70
C PRO A 424 7.10 16.06 15.06
N MET A 425 7.90 17.04 14.61
CA MET A 425 7.41 18.25 13.94
C MET A 425 6.80 17.94 12.58
N LEU A 426 7.19 16.84 11.92
CA LEU A 426 6.66 16.45 10.62
C LEU A 426 5.18 16.14 10.66
N ARG A 427 4.71 15.47 11.71
CA ARG A 427 3.27 15.26 11.88
C ARG A 427 2.55 16.61 11.94
N SER A 428 3.03 17.53 12.76
CA SER A 428 2.42 18.85 12.91
C SER A 428 2.45 19.65 11.61
N MET A 429 3.53 19.55 10.83
CA MET A 429 3.61 20.16 9.50
C MET A 429 2.62 19.49 8.53
N ASP A 430 2.54 18.17 8.53
CA ASP A 430 1.60 17.42 7.69
C ASP A 430 0.15 17.84 7.96
N ASP A 431 -0.21 17.98 9.24
CA ASP A 431 -1.51 18.45 9.68
C ASP A 431 -1.74 19.93 9.32
N LEU A 432 -0.74 20.80 9.53
CA LEU A 432 -0.81 22.23 9.20
C LEU A 432 -1.03 22.48 7.71
N PHE A 433 -0.34 21.72 6.85
CA PHE A 433 -0.49 21.80 5.40
C PHE A 433 -1.71 21.03 4.89
N GLY A 434 -2.46 20.37 5.78
CA GLY A 434 -3.73 19.72 5.47
C GLY A 434 -3.59 18.40 4.72
N PHE A 435 -2.43 17.75 4.79
CA PHE A 435 -2.22 16.44 4.16
C PHE A 435 -2.71 15.27 5.03
N GLY A 436 -2.92 14.12 4.39
CA GLY A 436 -3.27 12.87 5.07
C GLY A 436 -4.67 12.89 5.71
N LYS A 437 -5.57 13.74 5.20
CA LYS A 437 -6.99 13.70 5.54
C LYS A 437 -7.61 12.43 4.96
N VAL A 438 -8.42 11.78 5.77
CA VAL A 438 -9.24 10.63 5.37
C VAL A 438 -10.70 11.09 5.32
N ASN A 439 -11.53 10.45 4.50
CA ASN A 439 -12.89 10.91 4.21
C ASN A 439 -12.96 12.36 3.67
N ASP A 440 -12.00 12.77 2.83
CA ASP A 440 -12.02 14.13 2.26
C ASP A 440 -13.11 14.23 1.18
N THR A 441 -14.26 14.79 1.55
CA THR A 441 -15.43 14.90 0.67
C THR A 441 -15.18 15.70 -0.61
N GLN A 442 -14.20 16.60 -0.63
CA GLN A 442 -13.87 17.34 -1.84
C GLN A 442 -13.07 16.45 -2.80
N GLU A 443 -12.07 15.73 -2.30
CA GLU A 443 -11.29 14.78 -3.10
C GLU A 443 -12.18 13.71 -3.72
N ILE A 444 -13.12 13.17 -2.94
CA ILE A 444 -14.08 12.17 -3.40
C ILE A 444 -14.95 12.72 -4.54
N LYS A 445 -15.49 13.93 -4.40
CA LYS A 445 -16.37 14.54 -5.42
C LYS A 445 -15.64 14.99 -6.68
N ASP A 446 -14.36 15.28 -6.57
CA ASP A 446 -13.56 15.78 -7.67
C ASP A 446 -12.81 14.69 -8.43
N TRP A 447 -12.67 13.47 -7.88
CA TRP A 447 -11.91 12.38 -8.51
C TRP A 447 -12.29 12.17 -9.99
N TRP A 448 -13.58 12.02 -10.30
CA TRP A 448 -14.08 11.86 -11.68
C TRP A 448 -13.87 13.07 -12.60
N LYS A 449 -13.55 14.24 -12.04
CA LYS A 449 -13.32 15.49 -12.78
C LYS A 449 -11.83 15.81 -12.96
N LYS A 450 -10.96 15.08 -12.26
CA LYS A 450 -9.52 15.24 -12.43
C LYS A 450 -9.15 14.71 -13.81
N ASP A 451 -8.16 15.35 -14.43
CA ASP A 451 -7.63 15.03 -15.76
C ASP A 451 -8.59 15.07 -16.95
N THR A 452 -9.82 15.59 -16.78
CA THR A 452 -10.72 15.88 -17.90
C THR A 452 -10.29 17.18 -18.61
N LYS A 453 -9.20 17.12 -19.37
CA LYS A 453 -8.80 18.17 -20.33
C LYS A 453 -9.43 17.96 -21.72
N TYR A 454 -10.73 17.65 -21.75
CA TYR A 454 -11.54 17.64 -22.97
C TYR A 454 -12.85 18.38 -22.75
#